data_AF-A0A0F8YE69-F1
#
_entry.id   AF-A0A0F8YE69-F1
#
_cell.length_a   1.000
_cell.length_b   1.000
_cell.length_c   1.000
_cell.angle_alpha   90.00
_cell.angle_beta   90.00
_cell.angle_gamma   90.00
#
_symmetry.space_group_name_H-M   'P 1'
#
loop_
_entity.id
_entity.type
_entity.pdbx_description
1 polymer ?
#
loop_
_entity_poly.entity_id
_entity_poly.type
_entity_poly.pdbx_seq_one_letter_code
_entity_poly.pdbx_strand_id
1 'polypeptide(L)'
;MLETYVGPCPEGMVARHLDGNPANNCVSNIVWGTQAENYQDAVKHKTNTCGERHGRAKLKDADIKVIRYLRNAAKFTLVDIAWHFDVTIQTI
;
A
#
# COMPACT_ATOMS: atom_id res chain seq x y z
N MET A 1 20.41 3.28 -17.17
CA MET A 1 20.15 2.50 -18.39
C MET A 1 19.03 3.08 -19.24
N LEU A 2 17.90 3.57 -18.71
CA LEU A 2 16.78 4.04 -19.56
C LEU A 2 17.09 5.22 -20.47
N GLU A 3 17.83 6.21 -19.94
CA GLU A 3 18.16 7.45 -20.67
C GLU A 3 18.92 7.17 -21.97
N THR A 4 19.67 6.07 -22.02
CA THR A 4 20.48 5.65 -23.17
C THR A 4 19.65 5.04 -24.30
N TYR A 5 18.47 4.46 -24.01
CA TYR A 5 17.68 3.71 -25.00
C TYR A 5 16.31 4.32 -25.31
N VAL A 6 15.69 5.01 -24.37
CA VAL A 6 14.35 5.62 -24.51
C VAL A 6 14.44 7.15 -24.63
N GLY A 7 15.51 7.75 -24.11
CA GLY A 7 15.68 9.19 -24.02
C GLY A 7 15.48 9.71 -22.59
N PRO A 8 15.65 11.03 -22.38
CA PRO A 8 15.65 11.64 -21.06
C PRO A 8 14.31 11.43 -20.33
N CYS A 9 14.37 11.39 -19.00
CA CYS A 9 13.18 11.30 -18.16
C CYS A 9 12.22 12.47 -18.44
N PRO A 10 10.97 12.21 -18.88
CA PRO A 10 9.97 13.25 -18.98
C PRO A 10 9.67 13.85 -17.60
N GLU A 11 9.33 15.14 -17.56
CA GLU A 11 9.07 15.83 -16.29
C GLU A 11 7.94 15.17 -15.50
N GLY A 12 8.16 14.94 -14.21
CA GLY A 12 7.18 14.30 -13.32
C GLY A 12 7.04 12.79 -13.48
N MET A 13 7.87 12.15 -14.32
CA MET A 13 7.87 10.70 -14.49
C MET A 13 8.96 10.00 -13.66
N VAL A 14 8.76 8.71 -13.45
CA VAL A 14 9.66 7.79 -12.75
C VAL A 14 9.89 6.56 -13.61
N ALA A 15 11.08 5.95 -13.47
CA ALA A 15 11.38 4.67 -14.11
C ALA A 15 10.64 3.55 -13.39
N ARG A 16 9.85 2.76 -14.12
CA ARG A 16 9.00 1.69 -13.59
C ARG A 16 9.39 0.36 -14.19
N HIS A 17 9.39 -0.68 -13.37
CA HIS A 17 9.65 -2.07 -13.79
C HIS A 17 8.33 -2.81 -13.96
N LEU A 18 8.03 -3.26 -15.18
CA LEU A 18 6.77 -3.92 -15.53
C LEU A 18 6.57 -5.29 -14.87
N ASP A 19 7.67 -5.94 -14.48
CA ASP A 19 7.68 -7.22 -13.77
C ASP A 19 7.75 -7.07 -12.24
N GLY A 20 7.94 -5.85 -11.74
CA GLY A 20 8.12 -5.56 -10.32
C GLY A 20 9.48 -6.00 -9.75
N ASN A 21 10.43 -6.40 -10.60
CA ASN A 21 11.76 -6.83 -10.17
C ASN A 21 12.80 -5.73 -10.46
N PRO A 22 13.32 -5.03 -9.43
CA PRO A 22 14.31 -3.97 -9.61
C PRO A 22 15.68 -4.47 -10.12
N ALA A 23 15.93 -5.78 -10.10
CA ALA A 23 17.15 -6.35 -10.67
C ALA A 23 17.07 -6.57 -12.20
N ASN A 24 15.85 -6.61 -12.78
CA ASN A 24 15.66 -6.84 -14.21
C ASN A 24 15.73 -5.53 -15.00
N ASN A 25 16.96 -5.14 -15.36
CA ASN A 25 17.24 -3.86 -16.01
C ASN A 25 17.07 -3.86 -17.54
N CYS A 26 16.40 -4.84 -18.13
CA CYS A 26 16.17 -4.92 -19.58
C CYS A 26 15.34 -3.72 -20.07
N VAL A 27 15.71 -3.14 -21.22
CA VAL A 27 15.01 -1.98 -21.82
C VAL A 27 13.52 -2.27 -22.08
N SER A 28 13.19 -3.52 -22.42
CA SER A 28 11.80 -3.96 -22.60
C SER A 28 11.01 -4.07 -21.29
N ASN A 29 11.69 -4.10 -20.14
CA ASN A 29 11.08 -4.25 -18.81
C ASN A 29 10.91 -2.91 -18.09
N ILE A 30 11.66 -1.87 -18.48
CA ILE A 30 11.62 -0.58 -17.81
C ILE A 30 10.95 0.47 -18.72
N VAL A 31 10.02 1.24 -18.16
CA VAL A 31 9.28 2.29 -18.87
C VAL A 31 9.19 3.56 -18.04
N TRP A 32 9.10 4.73 -18.69
CA TRP A 32 8.73 5.97 -18.01
C TRP A 32 7.23 5.98 -17.71
N GLY A 33 6.85 6.34 -16.48
CA GLY A 33 5.44 6.55 -16.14
C GLY A 33 5.29 7.46 -14.94
N THR A 34 4.05 7.76 -14.58
CA THR A 34 3.73 8.61 -13.44
C THR A 34 3.90 7.86 -12.12
N GLN A 35 4.02 8.61 -11.02
CA GLN A 35 4.02 8.03 -9.67
C GLN A 35 2.75 7.23 -9.38
N ALA A 36 1.60 7.67 -9.89
CA ALA A 36 0.32 6.97 -9.70
C ALA A 36 0.35 5.56 -10.31
N GLU A 37 0.93 5.43 -11.49
CA GLU A 37 1.04 4.14 -12.15
C GLU A 37 2.14 3.25 -11.51
N ASN A 38 3.24 3.83 -11.00
CA ASN A 38 4.22 3.07 -10.21
C ASN A 38 3.59 2.48 -8.94
N TYR A 39 2.69 3.24 -8.30
CA TYR A 39 1.92 2.73 -7.17
C TYR A 39 0.95 1.60 -7.59
N GLN A 40 0.32 1.72 -8.76
CA GLN A 40 -0.51 0.64 -9.31
C GLN A 40 0.29 -0.63 -9.59
N ASP A 41 1.52 -0.52 -10.09
CA ASP A 41 2.42 -1.68 -10.24
C ASP A 41 2.72 -2.31 -8.88
N ALA A 42 3.04 -1.51 -7.86
CA ALA A 42 3.29 -2.03 -6.51
C ALA A 42 2.08 -2.78 -5.93
N VAL A 43 0.86 -2.29 -6.21
CA VAL A 43 -0.39 -2.99 -5.87
C VAL A 43 -0.52 -4.30 -6.65
N LYS A 44 -0.28 -4.28 -7.97
CA LYS A 44 -0.36 -5.46 -8.86
C LYS A 44 0.64 -6.55 -8.46
N HIS A 45 1.86 -6.16 -8.12
CA HIS A 45 2.94 -7.05 -7.69
C HIS A 45 2.88 -7.41 -6.20
N LYS A 46 1.88 -6.90 -5.46
CA LYS A 46 1.70 -7.14 -4.02
C LYS A 46 2.93 -6.75 -3.18
N THR A 47 3.72 -5.80 -3.67
CA THR A 47 4.87 -5.23 -2.97
C THR A 47 4.48 -3.99 -2.17
N ASN A 48 3.25 -3.49 -2.34
CA ASN A 48 2.73 -2.39 -1.54
C ASN A 48 2.52 -2.80 -0.07
N THR A 49 2.97 -1.93 0.82
CA THR A 49 2.88 -2.11 2.26
C THR A 49 1.64 -1.41 2.81
N CYS A 50 0.46 -2.01 2.64
CA CYS A 50 -0.82 -1.46 3.13
C CYS A 50 -1.51 -2.38 4.15
N GLY A 51 -2.36 -1.81 5.00
CA GLY A 51 -3.12 -2.56 6.01
C GLY A 51 -2.19 -3.28 7.00
N GLU A 52 -2.48 -4.55 7.27
CA GLU A 52 -1.70 -5.39 8.20
C GLU A 52 -0.23 -5.58 7.80
N ARG A 53 0.13 -5.37 6.52
CA ARG A 53 1.52 -5.49 6.05
C ARG A 53 2.38 -4.30 6.49
N HIS A 54 1.75 -3.17 6.83
CA HIS A 54 2.46 -1.98 7.25
C HIS A 54 3.05 -2.17 8.65
N GLY A 55 4.38 -2.01 8.80
CA GLY A 55 5.07 -2.32 10.07
C GLY A 55 4.64 -1.47 11.27
N ARG A 56 3.89 -0.38 11.06
CA ARG A 56 3.26 0.45 12.12
C ARG A 56 1.75 0.25 12.24
N ALA A 57 1.17 -0.75 11.56
CA ALA A 57 -0.25 -1.04 11.66
C ALA A 57 -0.57 -1.47 13.10
N LYS A 58 -1.50 -0.76 13.73
CA LYS A 58 -1.96 -1.06 15.10
C LYS A 58 -3.04 -2.15 15.12
N LEU A 59 -3.73 -2.34 14.00
CA LEU A 59 -4.86 -3.26 13.86
C LEU A 59 -4.59 -4.22 12.69
N LYS A 60 -4.92 -5.49 12.89
CA LYS A 60 -4.91 -6.53 11.85
C LYS A 60 -6.28 -6.64 11.18
N ASP A 61 -6.34 -7.30 10.03
CA ASP A 61 -7.61 -7.52 9.33
C ASP A 61 -8.62 -8.31 10.19
N ALA A 62 -8.15 -9.21 11.05
CA ALA A 62 -8.98 -9.92 12.01
C ALA A 62 -9.60 -8.95 13.05
N ASP A 63 -8.80 -8.02 13.57
CA ASP A 63 -9.24 -7.02 14.55
C ASP A 63 -10.32 -6.11 13.94
N ILE A 64 -10.15 -5.72 12.67
CA ILE A 64 -11.14 -4.92 11.94
C ILE A 64 -12.49 -5.65 11.84
N LYS A 65 -12.50 -6.97 11.62
CA LYS A 65 -13.75 -7.75 11.60
C LYS A 65 -14.42 -7.76 12.97
N VAL A 66 -13.65 -7.92 14.04
CA VAL A 66 -14.16 -7.89 15.41
C VAL A 66 -14.71 -6.52 15.76
N ILE A 67 -13.99 -5.44 15.45
CA ILE A 67 -14.42 -4.05 15.63
C ILE A 67 -15.75 -3.80 14.92
N ARG A 68 -15.88 -4.23 13.65
CA ARG A 68 -17.12 -4.09 12.86
C ARG A 68 -18.28 -4.86 13.49
N TYR A 69 -18.01 -6.04 14.04
CA TYR A 69 -19.01 -6.83 14.76
C TYR A 69 -19.43 -6.16 16.07
N LEU A 70 -18.47 -5.73 16.90
CA LEU A 70 -18.74 -5.07 18.19
C LEU A 70 -19.56 -3.78 18.02
N ARG A 71 -19.26 -3.00 16.98
CA ARG A 71 -19.98 -1.76 16.67
C ARG A 71 -21.41 -2.01 16.17
N ASN A 72 -21.58 -2.93 15.22
CA ASN A 72 -22.88 -3.10 14.54
C ASN A 72 -23.80 -4.10 15.24
N ALA A 73 -23.28 -5.23 15.69
CA ALA A 73 -24.09 -6.30 16.29
C ALA A 73 -24.25 -6.11 17.80
N ALA A 74 -23.15 -5.81 18.50
CA ALA A 74 -23.16 -5.71 19.95
C ALA A 74 -23.35 -4.27 20.48
N LYS A 75 -23.44 -3.27 19.59
CA LYS A 75 -23.69 -1.84 19.87
C LYS A 75 -22.75 -1.22 20.92
N PHE A 76 -21.51 -1.70 20.99
CA PHE A 76 -20.49 -1.06 21.83
C PHE A 76 -20.14 0.32 21.29
N THR A 77 -19.76 1.24 22.19
CA THR A 77 -19.30 2.56 21.77
C THR A 77 -17.88 2.46 21.20
N LEU A 78 -17.50 3.44 20.36
CA LEU A 78 -16.12 3.50 19.86
C LEU A 78 -15.09 3.65 20.99
N VAL A 79 -15.51 4.22 22.13
CA VAL A 79 -14.67 4.33 23.34
C VAL A 79 -14.37 2.93 23.89
N ASP A 80 -15.39 2.11 24.10
CA ASP A 80 -15.23 0.75 24.67
C ASP A 80 -14.37 -0.13 23.77
N ILE A 81 -14.57 -0.03 22.45
CA ILE A 81 -13.78 -0.77 21.47
C ILE A 81 -12.33 -0.28 21.48
N ALA A 82 -12.10 1.04 21.52
CA ALA A 82 -10.75 1.62 21.60
C ALA A 82 -9.97 1.13 22.82
N TRP A 83 -10.63 1.10 24.00
CA TRP A 83 -10.05 0.54 25.22
C TRP A 83 -9.71 -0.94 25.09
N HIS A 84 -10.59 -1.74 24.45
CA HIS A 84 -10.37 -3.18 24.31
C HIS A 84 -9.17 -3.51 23.41
N PHE A 85 -8.91 -2.67 22.40
CA PHE A 85 -7.81 -2.85 21.46
C PHE A 85 -6.54 -2.05 21.82
N ASP A 86 -6.52 -1.34 22.96
CA ASP A 86 -5.43 -0.43 23.37
C ASP A 86 -5.03 0.58 22.28
N VAL A 87 -6.03 1.14 21.61
CA VAL A 87 -5.85 2.14 20.56
C VAL A 87 -6.66 3.39 20.86
N THR A 88 -6.35 4.49 20.16
CA THR A 88 -7.17 5.69 20.23
C THR A 88 -8.40 5.54 19.34
N ILE A 89 -9.48 6.26 19.68
CA ILE A 89 -10.71 6.29 18.87
C ILE A 89 -10.42 6.68 17.42
N GLN A 90 -9.44 7.56 17.16
CA GLN A 90 -9.03 7.93 15.80
C GLN A 90 -8.44 6.76 14.97
N THR A 91 -8.03 5.68 15.62
CA THR A 91 -7.49 4.48 14.95
C THR A 91 -8.61 3.57 14.43
N ILE A 92 -9.85 3.75 14.91
CA ILE A 92 -11.02 2.89 14.66
C ILE A 92 -12.09 3.66 13.86
#